data_AF-A0AAT9FMA3-F1
#
_entry.id   AF-A0AAT9FMA3-F1
#
_cell.length_a   1.000
_cell.length_b   1.000
_cell.length_c   1.000
_cell.angle_alpha   90.00
_cell.angle_beta   90.00
_cell.angle_gamma   90.00
#
_symmetry.space_group_name_H-M   'P 1'
#
loop_
_entity.id
_entity.type
_entity.pdbx_description
1 polymer ?
#
loop_
_entity_poly.entity_id
_entity_poly.type
_entity_poly.pdbx_seq_one_letter_code
_entity_poly.pdbx_strand_id
1 'polypeptide(L)'
;MKLLATLLTATCLTTISANATLIRFIEFTIEQGTGGIPLHVGEVEAFMTGVTPGAGLDGINDLALTSKGASATTVSGDTFHGANGNLINGSASRGIDTWTRRTATIPAVGGVVGQVDLGGTFDIVTVRIWQRGDGCCQERLSNFTVNFYADNGTGGVGALVDSIAYPGQVPTNGFATFSQPAAVPEPSSSALLGLGGLALILRRRK
;
A
#
# COMPACT_ATOMS: atom_id res chain seq x y z
N MET A 1 4.43 59.68 31.32
CA MET A 1 4.98 58.99 30.14
C MET A 1 4.52 57.53 30.19
N LYS A 2 3.82 57.07 29.15
CA LYS A 2 3.15 55.76 29.09
C LYS A 2 4.17 54.64 28.94
N LEU A 3 4.13 53.62 29.81
CA LEU A 3 4.82 52.35 29.55
C LEU A 3 4.07 51.61 28.45
N LEU A 4 4.74 51.40 27.32
CA LEU A 4 4.28 50.52 26.24
C LEU A 4 4.69 49.08 26.61
N ALA A 5 3.71 48.22 26.91
CA ALA A 5 3.94 46.79 27.06
C ALA A 5 3.87 46.14 25.67
N THR A 6 5.01 45.78 25.11
CA THR A 6 5.10 45.02 23.85
C THR A 6 4.71 43.57 24.14
N LEU A 7 3.51 43.18 23.72
CA LEU A 7 3.03 41.80 23.81
C LEU A 7 3.72 40.98 22.72
N LEU A 8 4.65 40.11 23.11
CA LEU A 8 5.31 39.17 22.21
C LEU A 8 4.36 37.98 21.98
N THR A 9 3.65 37.95 20.84
CA THR A 9 2.88 36.77 20.43
C THR A 9 3.85 35.67 20.01
N ALA A 10 4.10 34.71 20.89
CA ALA A 10 4.80 33.48 20.56
C ALA A 10 3.89 32.61 19.70
N THR A 11 4.10 32.63 18.38
CA THR A 11 3.48 31.68 17.46
C THR A 11 4.17 30.33 17.67
N CYS A 12 3.60 29.48 18.52
CA CYS A 12 4.01 28.09 18.62
C CYS A 12 3.58 27.40 17.31
N LEU A 13 4.51 27.23 16.36
CA LEU A 13 4.32 26.33 15.24
C LEU A 13 4.25 24.91 15.81
N THR A 14 3.05 24.40 16.04
CA THR A 14 2.85 22.97 16.26
C THR A 14 3.11 22.27 14.93
N THR A 15 4.29 21.67 14.78
CA THR A 15 4.53 20.70 13.71
C THR A 15 3.57 19.54 13.94
N ILE A 16 2.52 19.44 13.12
CA ILE A 16 1.67 18.26 13.13
C ILE A 16 2.47 17.16 12.44
N SER A 17 3.14 16.32 13.23
CA SER A 17 3.77 15.10 12.73
C SER A 17 2.65 14.13 12.40
N ALA A 18 2.30 14.02 11.11
CA ALA A 18 1.54 12.87 10.66
C ALA A 18 2.40 11.61 10.95
N ASN A 19 1.91 10.71 11.79
CA ASN A 19 2.58 9.42 11.94
C ASN A 19 2.49 8.71 10.60
N ALA A 20 3.65 8.46 9.95
CA ALA A 20 3.69 7.66 8.74
C ALA A 20 3.18 6.25 9.07
N THR A 21 2.19 5.77 8.34
CA THR A 21 1.72 4.40 8.51
C THR A 21 2.74 3.46 7.88
N LEU A 22 3.31 2.57 8.70
CA LEU A 22 4.37 1.67 8.25
C LEU A 22 3.78 0.38 7.70
N ILE A 23 4.20 0.01 6.50
CA ILE A 23 3.83 -1.20 5.77
C ILE A 23 5.02 -2.15 5.71
N ARG A 24 4.74 -3.43 5.84
CA ARG A 24 5.70 -4.50 5.51
C ARG A 24 5.20 -5.44 4.43
N PHE A 25 3.89 -5.75 4.44
CA PHE A 25 3.33 -6.70 3.49
C PHE A 25 2.37 -6.02 2.53
N ILE A 26 2.51 -6.39 1.27
CA ILE A 26 1.58 -6.02 0.20
C ILE A 26 0.96 -7.32 -0.28
N GLU A 27 -0.35 -7.42 -0.18
CA GLU A 27 -1.12 -8.55 -0.68
C GLU A 27 -1.99 -8.08 -1.82
N PHE A 28 -2.11 -8.89 -2.87
CA PHE A 28 -3.11 -8.69 -3.90
C PHE A 28 -4.00 -9.92 -4.00
N THR A 29 -5.29 -9.68 -4.02
CA THR A 29 -6.31 -10.72 -3.93
C THR A 29 -7.41 -10.52 -4.96
N ILE A 30 -7.92 -11.63 -5.46
CA ILE A 30 -9.15 -11.65 -6.25
C ILE A 30 -10.05 -12.76 -5.73
N GLU A 31 -11.29 -12.40 -5.42
CA GLU A 31 -12.35 -13.38 -5.20
C GLU A 31 -12.70 -14.02 -6.55
N GLN A 32 -12.16 -15.21 -6.79
CA GLN A 32 -12.46 -15.96 -8.01
C GLN A 32 -13.71 -16.80 -7.76
N GLY A 33 -14.75 -16.59 -8.58
CA GLY A 33 -15.80 -17.59 -8.74
C GLY A 33 -15.22 -18.87 -9.38
N THR A 34 -15.94 -19.99 -9.25
CA THR A 34 -15.56 -21.28 -9.85
C THR A 34 -15.26 -21.14 -11.35
N GLY A 35 -14.11 -21.65 -11.81
CA GLY A 35 -13.71 -21.60 -13.22
C GLY A 35 -13.33 -20.19 -13.71
N GLY A 36 -13.12 -19.25 -12.78
CA GLY A 36 -12.72 -17.88 -13.07
C GLY A 36 -11.38 -17.78 -13.83
N ILE A 37 -11.21 -16.64 -14.49
CA ILE A 37 -10.02 -16.35 -15.30
C ILE A 37 -8.81 -16.28 -14.34
N PRO A 38 -7.71 -17.03 -14.59
CA PRO A 38 -6.54 -17.00 -13.70
C PRO A 38 -6.05 -15.58 -13.47
N LEU A 39 -5.63 -15.24 -12.25
CA LEU A 39 -4.93 -13.98 -11.99
C LEU A 39 -3.48 -14.13 -12.46
N HIS A 40 -3.02 -13.17 -13.26
CA HIS A 40 -1.62 -13.06 -13.62
C HIS A 40 -1.03 -11.74 -13.13
N VAL A 41 0.20 -11.78 -12.64
CA VAL A 41 0.93 -10.57 -12.24
C VAL A 41 2.30 -10.64 -12.88
N GLY A 42 2.67 -9.57 -13.59
CA GLY A 42 3.95 -9.46 -14.28
C GLY A 42 5.09 -9.10 -13.35
N GLU A 43 4.85 -8.15 -12.45
CA GLU A 43 5.79 -7.65 -11.44
C GLU A 43 5.04 -6.78 -10.42
N VAL A 44 5.54 -6.68 -9.20
CA VAL A 44 5.09 -5.79 -8.13
C VAL A 44 6.25 -4.90 -7.75
N GLU A 45 5.98 -3.60 -7.61
CA GLU A 45 6.96 -2.64 -7.12
C GLU A 45 6.37 -1.81 -5.97
N ALA A 46 7.23 -1.40 -5.03
CA ALA A 46 6.84 -0.62 -3.86
C ALA A 46 7.82 0.53 -3.59
N PHE A 47 7.28 1.72 -3.33
CA PHE A 47 8.02 2.96 -3.20
C PHE A 47 7.61 3.73 -1.94
N MET A 48 8.61 4.23 -1.22
CA MET A 48 8.43 5.06 -0.02
C MET A 48 7.90 6.46 -0.35
N THR A 49 7.48 7.18 0.68
CA THR A 49 7.17 8.61 0.60
C THR A 49 8.29 9.40 -0.08
N GLY A 50 7.91 10.33 -0.97
CA GLY A 50 8.86 11.24 -1.63
C GLY A 50 9.65 10.61 -2.78
N VAL A 51 9.54 9.30 -3.00
CA VAL A 51 10.11 8.62 -4.16
C VAL A 51 9.11 8.69 -5.32
N THR A 52 9.53 9.25 -6.45
CA THR A 52 8.77 9.19 -7.70
C THR A 52 9.27 8.00 -8.51
N PRO A 53 8.42 7.00 -8.81
CA PRO A 53 8.82 5.86 -9.63
C PRO A 53 9.27 6.31 -11.04
N GLY A 54 10.27 5.63 -11.59
CA GLY A 54 10.64 5.79 -13.01
C GLY A 54 9.47 5.48 -13.96
N ALA A 55 9.56 5.94 -15.22
CA ALA A 55 8.48 5.73 -16.21
C ALA A 55 8.26 4.23 -16.56
N GLY A 56 9.30 3.42 -16.46
CA GLY A 56 9.25 1.96 -16.59
C GLY A 56 9.42 1.27 -15.25
N LEU A 57 9.82 -0.01 -15.28
CA LEU A 57 10.31 -0.70 -14.10
C LEU A 57 11.48 0.06 -13.49
N ASP A 58 11.48 0.20 -12.17
CA ASP A 58 12.45 0.97 -11.41
C ASP A 58 13.25 0.07 -10.48
N GLY A 59 14.25 -0.60 -11.07
CA GLY A 59 15.13 -1.50 -10.33
C GLY A 59 15.99 -0.83 -9.24
N ILE A 60 16.01 0.50 -9.17
CA ILE A 60 16.86 1.24 -8.22
C ILE A 60 16.08 1.53 -6.93
N ASN A 61 14.87 2.06 -7.08
CA ASN A 61 14.06 2.54 -5.95
C ASN A 61 12.98 1.55 -5.51
N ASP A 62 12.70 0.52 -6.31
CA ASP A 62 11.74 -0.51 -5.93
C ASP A 62 12.24 -1.33 -4.74
N LEU A 63 11.50 -1.26 -3.63
CA LEU A 63 11.75 -2.02 -2.42
C LEU A 63 11.21 -3.46 -2.48
N ALA A 64 10.33 -3.77 -3.43
CA ALA A 64 9.78 -5.10 -3.58
C ALA A 64 10.80 -6.11 -4.13
N LEU A 65 11.92 -5.65 -4.72
CA LEU A 65 12.94 -6.53 -5.29
C LEU A 65 13.56 -7.48 -4.28
N THR A 66 13.83 -8.71 -4.74
CA THR A 66 14.61 -9.69 -3.97
C THR A 66 15.97 -9.12 -3.52
N SER A 67 16.63 -8.31 -4.36
CA SER A 67 17.92 -7.68 -4.05
C SER A 67 17.85 -6.63 -2.93
N LYS A 68 16.65 -6.20 -2.52
CA LYS A 68 16.41 -5.29 -1.41
C LYS A 68 16.01 -6.01 -0.13
N GLY A 69 15.93 -7.34 -0.16
CA GLY A 69 15.59 -8.18 1.00
C GLY A 69 14.12 -8.61 1.03
N ALA A 70 13.33 -8.24 0.02
CA ALA A 70 11.95 -8.67 -0.09
C ALA A 70 11.82 -10.14 -0.52
N SER A 71 10.67 -10.73 -0.23
CA SER A 71 10.30 -12.08 -0.63
C SER A 71 8.84 -12.13 -1.06
N ALA A 72 8.49 -13.08 -1.92
CA ALA A 72 7.14 -13.24 -2.42
C ALA A 72 6.61 -14.66 -2.19
N THR A 73 5.33 -14.77 -1.88
CA THR A 73 4.65 -16.04 -1.61
C THR A 73 3.27 -16.09 -2.24
N THR A 74 2.79 -17.30 -2.53
CA THR A 74 1.37 -17.54 -2.82
C THR A 74 0.72 -17.96 -1.51
N VAL A 75 -0.25 -17.17 -1.03
CA VAL A 75 -1.02 -17.50 0.18
C VAL A 75 -2.17 -18.43 -0.15
N SER A 76 -2.81 -18.23 -1.32
CA SER A 76 -3.91 -19.07 -1.82
C SER A 76 -3.94 -19.11 -3.34
N GLY A 77 -4.47 -20.20 -3.89
CA GLY A 77 -4.57 -20.47 -5.32
C GLY A 77 -3.53 -21.47 -5.81
N ASP A 78 -3.96 -22.32 -6.74
CA ASP A 78 -3.12 -23.34 -7.34
C ASP A 78 -2.18 -22.72 -8.36
N THR A 79 -0.95 -23.26 -8.41
CA THR A 79 0.05 -22.85 -9.39
C THR A 79 -0.42 -23.23 -10.79
N PHE A 80 -0.49 -22.24 -11.68
CA PHE A 80 -0.66 -22.46 -13.12
C PHE A 80 0.67 -22.24 -13.84
N HIS A 81 1.28 -21.07 -13.67
CA HIS A 81 2.58 -20.67 -14.25
C HIS A 81 3.36 -19.77 -13.29
N GLY A 82 4.66 -19.62 -13.51
CA GLY A 82 5.53 -18.68 -12.79
C GLY A 82 5.80 -19.04 -11.33
N ALA A 83 7.06 -18.88 -10.93
CA ALA A 83 7.47 -18.99 -9.53
C ALA A 83 7.08 -17.72 -8.74
N ASN A 84 7.01 -17.81 -7.41
CA ASN A 84 6.69 -16.64 -6.57
C ASN A 84 7.71 -15.50 -6.74
N GLY A 85 8.99 -15.83 -6.90
CA GLY A 85 10.04 -14.83 -7.11
C GLY A 85 9.87 -13.98 -8.37
N ASN A 86 9.05 -14.43 -9.34
CA ASN A 86 8.77 -13.66 -10.56
C ASN A 86 7.80 -12.49 -10.34
N LEU A 87 7.27 -12.33 -9.13
CA LEU A 87 6.54 -11.12 -8.72
C LEU A 87 7.47 -9.94 -8.43
N ILE A 88 8.75 -10.19 -8.20
CA ILE A 88 9.67 -9.23 -7.57
C ILE A 88 11.11 -9.35 -8.10
N ASN A 89 11.27 -9.70 -9.37
CA ASN A 89 12.57 -9.98 -9.99
C ASN A 89 13.12 -8.80 -10.81
N GLY A 90 12.46 -7.66 -10.78
CA GLY A 90 12.80 -6.46 -11.55
C GLY A 90 12.43 -6.54 -13.02
N SER A 91 11.56 -7.47 -13.41
CA SER A 91 11.16 -7.69 -14.80
C SER A 91 9.66 -7.99 -14.91
N ALA A 92 8.96 -7.24 -15.76
CA ALA A 92 7.60 -7.58 -16.15
C ALA A 92 7.58 -8.92 -16.88
N SER A 93 7.21 -9.98 -16.15
CA SER A 93 7.32 -11.36 -16.56
C SER A 93 6.52 -11.65 -17.83
N ARG A 94 7.02 -12.60 -18.62
CA ARG A 94 6.46 -13.00 -19.93
C ARG A 94 6.21 -14.51 -19.94
N GLY A 95 5.40 -14.99 -20.88
CA GLY A 95 5.25 -16.42 -21.10
C GLY A 95 4.82 -17.18 -19.84
N ILE A 96 5.43 -18.35 -19.66
CA ILE A 96 5.25 -19.24 -18.52
C ILE A 96 5.92 -18.74 -17.23
N ASP A 97 6.71 -17.67 -17.29
CA ASP A 97 7.34 -17.08 -16.12
C ASP A 97 6.38 -16.15 -15.37
N THR A 98 5.32 -15.68 -16.03
CA THR A 98 4.30 -14.84 -15.39
C THR A 98 3.68 -15.55 -14.20
N TRP A 99 3.75 -14.93 -13.02
CA TRP A 99 3.10 -15.46 -11.82
C TRP A 99 1.61 -15.58 -12.10
N THR A 100 1.12 -16.82 -12.19
CA THR A 100 -0.28 -17.09 -12.54
C THR A 100 -0.87 -18.11 -11.60
N ARG A 101 -1.99 -17.75 -10.98
CA ARG A 101 -2.70 -18.62 -10.04
C ARG A 101 -4.18 -18.67 -10.38
N ARG A 102 -4.83 -19.76 -10.00
CA ARG A 102 -6.27 -20.00 -10.17
C ARG A 102 -6.78 -20.85 -9.02
N THR A 103 -8.08 -20.80 -8.74
CA THR A 103 -8.69 -21.75 -7.81
C THR A 103 -9.15 -22.99 -8.59
N ALA A 104 -8.58 -24.17 -8.35
CA ALA A 104 -8.94 -25.39 -9.08
C ALA A 104 -10.05 -26.23 -8.41
N THR A 105 -10.36 -25.98 -7.13
CA THR A 105 -11.29 -26.82 -6.35
C THR A 105 -12.74 -26.40 -6.56
N ILE A 106 -13.65 -27.38 -6.76
CA ILE A 106 -15.10 -27.19 -6.70
C ILE A 106 -15.66 -27.78 -5.40
N PRO A 107 -16.49 -27.05 -4.64
CA PRO A 107 -16.79 -25.63 -4.82
C PRO A 107 -15.56 -24.77 -4.52
N ALA A 108 -15.35 -23.72 -5.33
CA ALA A 108 -14.27 -22.78 -5.08
C ALA A 108 -14.62 -22.01 -3.80
N VAL A 109 -13.95 -22.35 -2.71
CA VAL A 109 -13.98 -21.58 -1.48
C VAL A 109 -12.60 -20.93 -1.37
N GLY A 110 -12.55 -19.63 -1.61
CA GLY A 110 -11.32 -18.84 -1.52
C GLY A 110 -10.84 -18.26 -2.85
N GLY A 111 -10.30 -17.05 -2.75
CA GLY A 111 -9.68 -16.32 -3.85
C GLY A 111 -8.24 -16.73 -4.13
N VAL A 112 -7.68 -16.14 -5.18
CA VAL A 112 -6.23 -16.18 -5.42
C VAL A 112 -5.59 -15.07 -4.62
N VAL A 113 -4.50 -15.38 -3.91
CA VAL A 113 -3.80 -14.42 -3.06
C VAL A 113 -2.29 -14.56 -3.25
N GLY A 114 -1.67 -13.48 -3.73
CA GLY A 114 -0.21 -13.31 -3.74
C GLY A 114 0.20 -12.27 -2.69
N GLN A 115 1.35 -12.49 -2.04
CA GLN A 115 1.86 -11.62 -0.99
C GLN A 115 3.35 -11.33 -1.22
N VAL A 116 3.73 -10.08 -1.05
CA VAL A 116 5.10 -9.59 -1.00
C VAL A 116 5.39 -9.14 0.43
N ASP A 117 6.38 -9.76 1.07
CA ASP A 117 7.02 -9.27 2.29
C ASP A 117 8.21 -8.39 1.87
N LEU A 118 8.21 -7.12 2.22
CA LEU A 118 9.27 -6.17 1.88
C LEU A 118 10.58 -6.43 2.66
N GLY A 119 10.58 -7.35 3.64
CA GLY A 119 11.73 -7.68 4.48
C GLY A 119 11.99 -6.66 5.60
N GLY A 120 11.16 -5.63 5.70
CA GLY A 120 11.24 -4.55 6.68
C GLY A 120 9.96 -3.71 6.70
N THR A 121 9.89 -2.76 7.63
CA THR A 121 8.76 -1.82 7.73
C THR A 121 9.12 -0.48 7.10
N PHE A 122 8.28 0.00 6.18
CA PHE A 122 8.54 1.17 5.35
C PHE A 122 7.30 2.06 5.26
N ASP A 123 7.49 3.35 5.06
CA ASP A 123 6.43 4.32 4.77
C ASP A 123 6.03 4.27 3.29
N ILE A 124 5.49 3.13 2.86
CA ILE A 124 5.08 2.90 1.46
C ILE A 124 3.93 3.83 1.09
N VAL A 125 4.12 4.61 0.03
CA VAL A 125 3.09 5.52 -0.51
C VAL A 125 2.64 5.10 -1.89
N THR A 126 3.48 4.44 -2.68
CA THR A 126 3.12 4.02 -4.03
C THR A 126 3.46 2.55 -4.24
N VAL A 127 2.49 1.79 -4.73
CA VAL A 127 2.69 0.43 -5.25
C VAL A 127 2.28 0.38 -6.69
N ARG A 128 3.09 -0.29 -7.53
CA ARG A 128 2.74 -0.60 -8.92
C ARG A 128 2.59 -2.10 -9.09
N ILE A 129 1.54 -2.50 -9.80
CA ILE A 129 1.34 -3.91 -10.20
C ILE A 129 1.27 -3.97 -11.71
N TRP A 130 2.27 -4.61 -12.30
CA TRP A 130 2.45 -4.69 -13.74
C TRP A 130 1.65 -5.83 -14.35
N GLN A 131 1.10 -5.54 -15.52
CA GLN A 131 0.64 -6.57 -16.44
C GLN A 131 1.79 -7.49 -16.86
N ARG A 132 1.41 -8.66 -17.36
CA ARG A 132 2.31 -9.52 -18.13
C ARG A 132 2.95 -8.75 -19.29
N GLY A 133 4.26 -8.87 -19.46
CA GLY A 133 5.07 -8.02 -20.33
C GLY A 133 5.11 -8.39 -21.83
N ASP A 134 4.24 -9.26 -22.32
CA ASP A 134 4.22 -9.74 -23.71
C ASP A 134 2.88 -9.55 -24.43
N GLY A 135 1.95 -8.77 -23.87
CA GLY A 135 0.67 -8.46 -24.48
C GLY A 135 -0.35 -9.61 -24.51
N CYS A 136 0.00 -10.83 -24.10
CA CYS A 136 -1.01 -11.88 -23.95
C CYS A 136 -1.86 -11.65 -22.72
N CYS A 137 -3.13 -12.02 -22.84
CA CYS A 137 -3.93 -12.44 -21.71
C CYS A 137 -4.14 -11.30 -20.69
N GLN A 138 -4.02 -10.04 -21.12
CA GLN A 138 -3.98 -8.83 -20.28
C GLN A 138 -5.25 -8.64 -19.46
N GLU A 139 -6.37 -9.20 -19.93
CA GLU A 139 -7.66 -9.23 -19.22
C GLU A 139 -7.59 -9.91 -17.84
N ARG A 140 -6.54 -10.69 -17.58
CA ARG A 140 -6.34 -11.44 -16.34
C ARG A 140 -5.83 -10.63 -15.16
N LEU A 141 -5.35 -9.39 -15.37
CA LEU A 141 -5.07 -8.46 -14.27
C LEU A 141 -6.22 -7.46 -14.22
N SER A 142 -7.32 -7.92 -13.62
CA SER A 142 -8.54 -7.15 -13.49
C SER A 142 -9.28 -7.49 -12.20
N ASN A 143 -10.08 -6.55 -11.70
CA ASN A 143 -11.02 -6.75 -10.59
C ASN A 143 -10.38 -7.38 -9.33
N PHE A 144 -9.26 -6.82 -8.89
CA PHE A 144 -8.52 -7.31 -7.72
C PHE A 144 -8.39 -6.20 -6.67
N THR A 145 -8.01 -6.60 -5.46
CA THR A 145 -7.79 -5.69 -4.34
C THR A 145 -6.34 -5.78 -3.91
N VAL A 146 -5.73 -4.64 -3.56
CA VAL A 146 -4.43 -4.57 -2.89
C VAL A 146 -4.64 -4.22 -1.43
N ASN A 147 -4.17 -5.09 -0.54
CA ASN A 147 -4.19 -4.92 0.89
C ASN A 147 -2.77 -4.61 1.38
N PHE A 148 -2.67 -3.66 2.31
CA PHE A 148 -1.44 -3.25 2.94
C PHE A 148 -1.47 -3.67 4.40
N TYR A 149 -0.44 -4.36 4.87
CA TYR A 149 -0.37 -4.78 6.26
C TYR A 149 0.90 -4.26 6.93
N ALA A 150 0.75 -3.90 8.20
CA ALA A 150 1.86 -3.65 9.10
C ALA A 150 2.57 -4.97 9.48
N ASP A 151 3.71 -4.84 10.15
CA ASP A 151 4.35 -5.95 10.87
C ASP A 151 3.65 -6.18 12.22
N ASN A 152 3.53 -7.44 12.66
CA ASN A 152 2.94 -7.80 13.95
C ASN A 152 3.90 -7.67 15.16
N GLY A 153 5.11 -7.19 14.95
CA GLY A 153 6.19 -7.09 15.93
C GLY A 153 7.12 -8.30 15.97
N THR A 154 6.82 -9.39 15.26
CA THR A 154 7.64 -10.62 15.20
C THR A 154 8.18 -10.91 13.82
N GLY A 155 7.96 -10.03 12.86
CA GLY A 155 8.35 -10.24 11.48
C GLY A 155 7.25 -10.85 10.60
N GLY A 156 6.05 -11.05 11.13
CA GLY A 156 4.91 -11.62 10.40
C GLY A 156 3.82 -10.58 10.09
N VAL A 157 2.81 -11.01 9.34
CA VAL A 157 1.67 -10.17 8.95
C VAL A 157 0.94 -9.66 10.19
N GLY A 158 0.81 -8.34 10.29
CA GLY A 158 0.12 -7.63 11.35
C GLY A 158 -1.25 -7.09 10.94
N ALA A 159 -1.61 -5.93 11.48
CA ALA A 159 -2.89 -5.30 11.21
C ALA A 159 -3.00 -4.86 9.75
N LEU A 160 -4.21 -4.99 9.18
CA LEU A 160 -4.56 -4.35 7.91
C LEU A 160 -4.48 -2.83 8.10
N VAL A 161 -3.66 -2.19 7.30
CA VAL A 161 -3.50 -0.74 7.26
C VAL A 161 -4.49 -0.12 6.29
N ASP A 162 -4.56 -0.66 5.07
CA ASP A 162 -5.45 -0.15 4.02
C ASP A 162 -5.78 -1.25 3.00
N SER A 163 -6.87 -1.05 2.27
CA SER A 163 -7.37 -1.97 1.25
C SER A 163 -7.95 -1.19 0.09
N ILE A 164 -7.34 -1.31 -1.09
CA ILE A 164 -7.70 -0.55 -2.28
C ILE A 164 -8.12 -1.51 -3.40
N ALA A 165 -9.37 -1.42 -3.82
CA ALA A 165 -9.88 -2.17 -4.96
C ALA A 165 -9.49 -1.51 -6.29
N TYR A 166 -9.14 -2.33 -7.28
CA TYR A 166 -8.97 -1.94 -8.68
C TYR A 166 -10.09 -2.54 -9.53
N PRO A 167 -11.18 -1.78 -9.79
CA PRO A 167 -12.26 -2.26 -10.64
C PRO A 167 -11.84 -2.23 -12.12
N GLY A 168 -12.24 -3.25 -12.88
CA GLY A 168 -11.93 -3.37 -14.29
C GLY A 168 -10.51 -3.86 -14.55
N GLN A 169 -10.09 -3.75 -15.82
CA GLN A 169 -8.79 -4.25 -16.30
C GLN A 169 -7.72 -3.17 -16.26
N VAL A 170 -6.52 -3.54 -15.82
CA VAL A 170 -5.33 -2.69 -15.92
C VAL A 170 -4.99 -2.43 -17.40
N PRO A 171 -4.60 -1.20 -17.79
CA PRO A 171 -4.21 -0.89 -19.16
C PRO A 171 -3.24 -1.91 -19.75
N THR A 172 -3.46 -2.28 -21.01
CA THR A 172 -2.64 -3.28 -21.71
C THR A 172 -1.18 -2.86 -21.75
N ASN A 173 -0.28 -3.79 -21.45
CA ASN A 173 1.17 -3.56 -21.29
C ASN A 173 1.52 -2.44 -20.29
N GLY A 174 0.61 -2.14 -19.35
CA GLY A 174 0.79 -1.12 -18.34
C GLY A 174 0.83 -1.69 -16.93
N PHE A 175 0.50 -0.84 -15.96
CA PHE A 175 0.44 -1.17 -14.55
C PHE A 175 -0.72 -0.43 -13.88
N ALA A 176 -1.21 -1.01 -12.78
CA ALA A 176 -2.05 -0.30 -11.83
C ALA A 176 -1.16 0.43 -10.82
N THR A 177 -1.59 1.60 -10.39
CA THR A 177 -0.95 2.36 -9.31
C THR A 177 -1.89 2.45 -8.13
N PHE A 178 -1.37 2.12 -6.95
CA PHE A 178 -2.07 2.21 -5.68
C PHE A 178 -1.33 3.21 -4.81
N SER A 179 -2.05 4.23 -4.34
CA SER A 179 -1.47 5.27 -3.50
C SER A 179 -2.11 5.26 -2.12
N GLN A 180 -1.28 5.13 -1.09
CA GLN A 180 -1.75 5.37 0.27
C GLN A 180 -2.03 6.87 0.43
N PRO A 181 -3.17 7.28 1.02
CA PRO A 181 -3.37 8.68 1.37
C PRO A 181 -2.26 9.07 2.35
N ALA A 182 -1.58 10.18 2.07
CA ALA A 182 -0.63 10.74 3.02
C ALA A 182 -1.36 10.91 4.36
N ALA A 183 -0.77 10.38 5.44
CA ALA A 183 -1.39 10.38 6.76
C ALA A 183 -1.94 11.78 7.06
N VAL A 184 -3.26 11.88 7.20
CA VAL A 184 -3.92 13.15 7.48
C VAL A 184 -3.45 13.56 8.87
N PRO A 185 -2.78 14.72 9.04
CA PRO A 185 -2.41 15.18 10.35
C PRO A 185 -3.72 15.51 11.09
N GLU A 186 -4.13 14.64 12.03
CA GLU A 186 -5.30 14.89 12.86
C GLU A 186 -5.16 16.29 13.50
N PRO A 187 -6.18 17.17 13.41
CA PRO A 187 -6.11 18.44 14.11
C PRO A 187 -6.04 18.09 15.59
N SER A 188 -4.90 18.39 16.21
CA SER A 188 -4.65 18.13 17.61
C SER A 188 -5.84 18.63 18.45
N SER A 189 -6.54 17.72 19.13
CA SER A 189 -7.71 18.01 19.99
C SER A 189 -7.44 19.06 21.09
N SER A 190 -6.20 19.51 21.24
CA SER A 190 -5.79 20.67 22.04
C SER A 190 -6.33 22.01 21.54
N ALA A 191 -6.66 22.16 20.24
CA ALA A 191 -7.25 23.40 19.73
C ALA A 191 -8.70 23.61 20.23
N LEU A 192 -9.46 22.53 20.45
CA LEU A 192 -10.86 22.62 20.91
C LEU A 192 -10.98 22.86 22.43
N LEU A 193 -10.03 22.34 23.21
CA LEU A 193 -9.97 22.55 24.67
C LEU A 193 -9.48 23.95 25.07
N GLY A 194 -8.72 24.64 24.20
CA GLY A 194 -8.24 26.00 24.44
C GLY A 194 -9.32 27.09 24.32
N LEU A 195 -10.38 26.84 23.56
CA LEU A 195 -11.48 27.80 23.37
C LEU A 195 -12.66 27.58 24.32
N GLY A 196 -12.84 26.37 24.88
CA GLY A 196 -13.90 26.06 25.83
C GLY A 196 -13.58 26.43 27.29
N GLY A 197 -12.30 26.51 27.67
CA GLY A 197 -11.88 26.74 29.06
C GLY A 197 -11.98 28.19 29.55
N LEU A 198 -12.01 29.18 28.64
CA LEU A 198 -12.02 30.60 29.02
C LEU A 198 -13.42 31.16 29.30
N ALA A 199 -14.48 30.40 29.03
CA ALA A 199 -15.86 30.85 29.20
C ALA A 199 -16.44 30.62 30.61
N LEU A 200 -15.73 29.89 31.50
CA LEU A 200 -16.27 29.50 32.82
C LEU A 200 -15.66 30.22 34.04
N ILE A 201 -14.76 31.20 33.87
CA ILE A 201 -14.09 31.89 35.02
C ILE A 201 -14.47 33.38 35.12
N LEU A 202 -15.70 33.78 34.78
CA LEU A 202 -16.19 35.14 35.12
C LEU A 202 -17.63 35.13 35.62
N ARG A 203 -17.87 34.48 36.77
CA ARG A 203 -19.00 34.88 37.62
C ARG A 203 -18.69 34.72 39.10
N ARG A 204 -18.00 35.71 39.66
CA ARG A 204 -18.09 35.98 41.11
C ARG A 204 -17.91 37.46 41.42
N ARG A 205 -18.82 37.93 42.30
CA ARG A 205 -18.88 39.21 43.04
C ARG A 205 -19.59 40.34 42.28
N LYS A 206 -20.60 41.01 42.84
CA LYS A 206 -21.05 41.17 44.23
C LYS A 206 -22.48 40.69 44.43
#